data_AF-A0A961EUN2-F1
#
_entry.id   AF-A0A961EUN2-F1
#
_cell.length_a   1.000
_cell.length_b   1.000
_cell.length_c   1.000
_cell.angle_alpha   90.00
_cell.angle_beta   90.00
_cell.angle_gamma   90.00
#
_symmetry.space_group_name_H-M   'P 1'
#
loop_
_entity.id
_entity.type
_entity.pdbx_description
1 polymer ?
#
loop_
_entity_poly.entity_id
_entity_poly.type
_entity_poly.pdbx_seq_one_letter_code
_entity_poly.pdbx_strand_id
1 'polypeptide(L)'
;MDQWSAFFATKIGRIVLSLIASAATFVNCGGNNVLHRSVDLVEPSAKTVKSLLPHSWIILIPPLHLEFFSIWMLPETLQKDINKVNANLKQVWNPRVINPTDLVDKDADGHPDFGSLKDPIHYSTKIVFQIQSRIEGLLVDR
;
A
#
# COMPACT_ATOMS: atom_id res chain seq x y z
N MET A 1 -1.03 -12.57 12.14
CA MET A 1 0.22 -12.16 11.46
C MET A 1 -0.12 -11.93 10.00
N ASP A 2 0.26 -10.79 9.41
CA ASP A 2 -0.03 -10.47 8.00
C ASP A 2 0.66 -11.45 7.03
N GLN A 3 0.07 -11.65 5.85
CA GLN A 3 0.56 -12.59 4.84
C GLN A 3 2.04 -12.37 4.46
N TRP A 4 2.49 -11.11 4.38
CA TRP A 4 3.89 -10.81 4.06
C TRP A 4 4.84 -11.16 5.19
N SER A 5 4.48 -10.79 6.42
CA SER A 5 5.28 -11.15 7.60
C SER A 5 5.38 -12.66 7.80
N ALA A 6 4.29 -13.39 7.54
CA ALA A 6 4.28 -14.85 7.56
C ALA A 6 5.15 -15.45 6.45
N PHE A 7 5.08 -14.92 5.22
CA PHE A 7 5.89 -15.37 4.09
C PHE A 7 7.39 -15.22 4.37
N PHE A 8 7.84 -14.05 4.84
CA PHE A 8 9.25 -13.78 5.10
C PHE A 8 9.84 -14.58 6.27
N ALA A 9 8.99 -15.13 7.16
CA ALA A 9 9.44 -16.05 8.20
C ALA A 9 9.88 -17.42 7.64
N THR A 10 9.35 -17.83 6.48
CA THR A 10 9.65 -19.13 5.84
C THR A 10 11.05 -19.21 5.25
N LYS A 11 11.56 -20.43 4.98
CA LYS A 11 12.87 -20.63 4.32
C LYS A 11 12.93 -19.96 2.94
N ILE A 12 11.87 -20.08 2.14
CA ILE A 12 11.78 -19.45 0.81
C ILE A 12 11.77 -17.93 0.93
N GLY A 13 10.96 -17.38 1.84
CA GLY A 13 10.91 -15.94 2.08
C GLY A 13 12.27 -15.35 2.47
N ARG A 14 13.04 -16.06 3.31
CA ARG A 14 14.41 -15.65 3.67
C ARG A 14 15.37 -15.68 2.48
N ILE A 15 15.26 -16.66 1.58
CA ILE A 15 16.05 -16.70 0.34
C ILE A 15 15.70 -15.49 -0.54
N VAL A 16 14.41 -15.20 -0.73
CA VAL A 16 13.96 -14.03 -1.49
C VAL A 16 14.53 -12.74 -0.89
N LEU A 17 14.46 -12.58 0.45
CA LEU A 17 15.06 -11.44 1.14
C LEU A 17 16.56 -11.31 0.85
N SER A 18 17.30 -12.42 0.84
CA SER A 18 18.73 -12.39 0.54
C SER A 18 19.05 -11.97 -0.90
N LEU A 19 18.17 -12.29 -1.85
CA LEU A 19 18.33 -11.93 -3.26
C LEU A 19 18.03 -10.46 -3.52
N ILE A 20 17.10 -9.87 -2.76
CA ILE A 20 16.67 -8.48 -2.94
C ILE A 20 17.33 -7.51 -1.96
N ALA A 21 18.25 -7.99 -1.11
CA ALA A 21 18.82 -7.20 -0.01
C ALA A 21 19.51 -5.90 -0.47
N SER A 22 20.06 -5.88 -1.69
CA SER A 22 20.68 -4.69 -2.31
C SER A 22 19.73 -3.88 -3.19
N ALA A 23 18.53 -4.39 -3.49
CA ALA A 23 17.57 -3.72 -4.35
C ALA A 23 16.76 -2.66 -3.60
N ALA A 24 16.41 -1.59 -4.30
CA ALA A 24 15.40 -0.67 -3.81
C ALA A 24 14.07 -1.42 -3.64
N THR A 25 13.64 -1.58 -2.39
CA THR A 25 12.44 -2.36 -2.06
C THR A 25 11.24 -1.46 -1.82
N PHE A 26 10.14 -1.76 -2.50
CA PHE A 26 8.85 -1.07 -2.34
C PHE A 26 7.83 -2.05 -1.79
N VAL A 27 7.16 -1.66 -0.73
CA VAL A 27 6.13 -2.47 -0.06
C VAL A 27 4.77 -1.84 -0.34
N ASN A 28 3.77 -2.66 -0.64
CA ASN A 28 2.37 -2.28 -0.64
C ASN A 28 1.59 -3.35 0.13
N CYS A 29 0.97 -2.97 1.23
CA CYS A 29 0.25 -3.88 2.12
C CYS A 29 -0.90 -3.15 2.82
N GLY A 30 -1.71 -3.89 3.60
CA GLY A 30 -2.82 -3.32 4.36
C GLY A 30 -4.19 -3.40 3.67
N GLY A 31 -4.24 -3.38 2.33
CA GLY A 31 -5.51 -3.42 1.57
C GLY A 31 -6.36 -4.64 1.91
N ASN A 32 -5.78 -5.83 1.90
CA ASN A 32 -6.48 -7.06 2.29
C ASN A 32 -6.84 -7.08 3.79
N ASN A 33 -6.04 -6.47 4.66
CA ASN A 33 -6.36 -6.40 6.09
C ASN A 33 -7.61 -5.56 6.33
N VAL A 34 -7.82 -4.50 5.55
CA VAL A 34 -9.06 -3.72 5.56
C VAL A 34 -10.25 -4.61 5.15
N LEU A 35 -10.15 -5.30 4.00
CA LEU A 35 -11.23 -6.15 3.50
C LEU A 35 -11.57 -7.33 4.43
N HIS A 36 -10.55 -7.89 5.10
CA HIS A 36 -10.71 -8.99 6.06
C HIS A 36 -10.90 -8.53 7.51
N ARG A 37 -11.22 -7.24 7.75
CA ARG A 37 -11.48 -6.68 9.10
C ARG A 37 -10.37 -6.98 10.11
N SER A 38 -9.14 -6.99 9.64
CA SER A 38 -7.92 -7.33 10.38
C SER A 38 -7.00 -6.12 10.54
N VAL A 39 -7.59 -4.91 10.61
CA VAL A 39 -6.88 -3.63 10.64
C VAL A 39 -5.91 -3.53 11.82
N ASP A 40 -6.26 -4.08 12.98
CA ASP A 40 -5.41 -4.03 14.18
C ASP A 40 -4.12 -4.87 14.05
N LEU A 41 -4.06 -5.79 13.09
CA LEU A 41 -2.85 -6.57 12.80
C LEU A 41 -1.85 -5.83 11.90
N VAL A 42 -2.25 -4.70 11.30
CA VAL A 42 -1.41 -3.99 10.32
C VAL A 42 -0.18 -3.40 10.98
N GLU A 43 -0.33 -2.63 12.06
CA GLU A 43 0.81 -1.97 12.72
C GLU A 43 1.89 -2.96 13.21
N PRO A 44 1.57 -4.05 13.95
CA PRO A 44 2.60 -4.99 14.38
C PRO A 44 3.27 -5.68 13.18
N SER A 45 2.51 -6.05 12.15
CA SER A 45 3.07 -6.70 10.95
C SER A 45 3.94 -5.74 10.13
N ALA A 46 3.51 -4.48 10.03
CA ALA A 46 4.26 -3.37 9.44
C ALA A 46 5.62 -3.20 10.12
N LYS A 47 5.67 -3.17 11.45
CA LYS A 47 6.94 -3.09 12.21
C LYS A 47 7.84 -4.29 11.94
N THR A 48 7.29 -5.51 11.88
CA THR A 48 8.06 -6.72 11.53
C THR A 48 8.66 -6.60 10.12
N VAL A 49 7.86 -6.27 9.11
CA VAL A 49 8.36 -6.11 7.74
C VAL A 49 9.41 -5.00 7.66
N LYS A 50 9.19 -3.87 8.32
CA LYS A 50 10.17 -2.76 8.35
C LYS A 50 11.50 -3.17 8.97
N SER A 51 11.48 -3.99 10.03
CA SER A 51 12.73 -4.52 10.63
C SER A 51 13.50 -5.43 9.69
N LEU A 52 12.82 -6.18 8.82
CA LEU A 52 13.44 -7.05 7.82
C LEU A 52 13.95 -6.27 6.60
N LEU A 53 13.28 -5.17 6.27
CA LEU A 53 13.56 -4.33 5.11
C LEU A 53 13.70 -2.84 5.53
N PRO A 54 14.74 -2.47 6.30
CA PRO A 54 14.84 -1.16 6.95
C PRO A 54 14.89 0.00 5.94
N HIS A 55 15.43 -0.21 4.75
CA HIS A 55 15.56 0.81 3.72
C HIS A 55 14.38 0.86 2.73
N SER A 56 13.38 0.00 2.90
CA SER A 56 12.21 -0.02 2.02
C SER A 56 11.37 1.26 2.09
N TRP A 57 10.64 1.50 1.01
CA TRP A 57 9.56 2.47 0.91
C TRP A 57 8.21 1.77 1.08
N ILE A 58 7.21 2.48 1.62
CA ILE A 58 5.81 2.04 1.60
C ILE A 58 5.03 2.84 0.56
N ILE A 59 4.21 2.15 -0.22
CA ILE A 59 3.17 2.73 -1.06
C ILE A 59 1.85 2.56 -0.31
N LEU A 60 1.22 3.67 0.06
CA LEU A 60 -0.03 3.66 0.82
C LEU A 60 -1.19 3.12 -0.04
N ILE A 61 -2.28 2.71 0.63
CA ILE A 61 -3.53 2.34 -0.05
C ILE A 61 -4.10 3.60 -0.70
N PRO A 62 -4.46 3.57 -1.98
CA PRO A 62 -4.96 4.75 -2.67
C PRO A 62 -6.42 5.05 -2.31
N PRO A 63 -6.92 6.22 -2.73
CA PRO A 63 -8.35 6.43 -2.91
C PRO A 63 -8.96 5.34 -3.81
N LEU A 64 -10.11 4.79 -3.42
CA LEU A 64 -10.83 3.72 -4.14
C LEU A 64 -12.30 4.10 -4.36
N HIS A 65 -12.97 3.46 -5.32
CA HIS A 65 -14.43 3.52 -5.43
C HIS A 65 -15.08 2.60 -4.39
N LEU A 66 -15.37 3.17 -3.22
CA LEU A 66 -15.84 2.41 -2.06
C LEU A 66 -17.23 1.77 -2.26
N GLU A 67 -18.06 2.36 -3.13
CA GLU A 67 -19.42 1.89 -3.42
C GLU A 67 -19.46 0.44 -3.94
N PHE A 68 -18.41 -0.02 -4.63
CA PHE A 68 -18.32 -1.40 -5.10
C PHE A 68 -18.21 -2.43 -3.95
N PHE A 69 -17.81 -1.98 -2.77
CA PHE A 69 -17.67 -2.82 -1.58
C PHE A 69 -18.86 -2.74 -0.64
N SER A 70 -19.89 -1.96 -0.98
CA SER A 70 -21.11 -1.79 -0.17
C SER A 70 -21.77 -3.12 0.21
N ILE A 71 -21.59 -4.16 -0.62
CA ILE A 71 -22.07 -5.53 -0.40
C ILE A 71 -21.37 -6.21 0.80
N TRP A 72 -20.14 -5.82 1.12
CA TRP A 72 -19.29 -6.45 2.15
C TRP A 72 -19.06 -5.54 3.37
N MET A 73 -19.09 -4.23 3.16
CA MET A 73 -18.84 -3.21 4.18
C MET A 73 -19.42 -1.86 3.76
N LEU A 74 -19.94 -1.09 4.73
CA LEU A 74 -20.35 0.29 4.48
C LEU A 74 -19.16 1.13 3.99
N PRO A 75 -19.31 1.94 2.91
CA PRO A 75 -18.24 2.79 2.38
C PRO A 75 -17.55 3.65 3.44
N GLU A 76 -18.31 4.25 4.36
CA GLU A 76 -17.78 5.08 5.45
C GLU A 76 -16.84 4.32 6.38
N THR A 77 -17.21 3.10 6.77
CA THR A 77 -16.38 2.21 7.58
C THR A 77 -15.12 1.83 6.84
N LEU A 78 -15.26 1.50 5.55
CA LEU A 78 -14.13 1.13 4.69
C LEU A 78 -13.13 2.29 4.56
N GLN A 79 -13.62 3.52 4.34
CA GLN A 79 -12.78 4.72 4.26
C GLN A 79 -12.05 4.97 5.58
N LYS A 80 -12.75 4.83 6.71
CA LYS A 80 -12.16 5.00 8.04
C LYS A 80 -11.05 3.99 8.31
N ASP A 81 -11.25 2.73 7.92
CA ASP A 81 -10.26 1.67 8.08
C ASP A 81 -9.05 1.89 7.17
N ILE A 82 -9.25 2.27 5.90
CA ILE A 82 -8.17 2.67 4.98
C ILE A 82 -7.36 3.82 5.59
N ASN A 83 -8.02 4.86 6.11
CA ASN A 83 -7.35 6.00 6.72
C ASN A 83 -6.52 5.59 7.95
N LYS A 84 -7.07 4.73 8.81
CA LYS A 84 -6.36 4.18 9.99
C LYS A 84 -5.14 3.37 9.56
N VAL A 85 -5.28 2.50 8.57
CA VAL A 85 -4.18 1.70 8.02
C VAL A 85 -3.08 2.59 7.43
N ASN A 86 -3.44 3.55 6.57
CA ASN A 86 -2.49 4.46 5.95
C ASN A 86 -1.74 5.32 6.99
N ALA A 87 -2.41 5.78 8.04
CA ALA A 87 -1.79 6.51 9.14
C ALA A 87 -0.74 5.65 9.87
N ASN A 88 -1.09 4.41 10.22
CA ASN A 88 -0.18 3.47 10.87
C ASN A 88 1.04 3.15 10.00
N LEU A 89 0.82 2.87 8.71
CA LEU A 89 1.89 2.59 7.76
C LEU A 89 2.82 3.80 7.58
N LYS A 90 2.26 5.01 7.48
CA LYS A 90 3.03 6.26 7.38
C LYS A 90 3.92 6.46 8.60
N GLN A 91 3.42 6.20 9.81
CA GLN A 91 4.20 6.32 11.04
C GLN A 91 5.41 5.37 11.05
N VAL A 92 5.24 4.12 10.59
CA VAL A 92 6.31 3.11 10.60
C VAL A 92 7.38 3.38 9.53
N TRP A 93 7.00 3.94 8.37
CA TRP A 93 7.94 4.12 7.24
C TRP A 93 8.51 5.53 7.08
N ASN A 94 8.02 6.54 7.81
CA ASN A 94 8.48 7.92 7.68
C ASN A 94 10.03 8.03 7.72
N PRO A 95 10.68 8.78 6.81
CA PRO A 95 10.11 9.59 5.72
C PRO A 95 9.89 8.85 4.40
N ARG A 96 10.11 7.53 4.33
CA ARG A 96 10.07 6.73 3.10
C ARG A 96 8.65 6.29 2.72
N VAL A 97 7.80 7.26 2.43
CA VAL A 97 6.37 7.06 2.15
C VAL A 97 6.03 7.62 0.78
N ILE A 98 5.36 6.82 -0.04
CA ILE A 98 4.74 7.22 -1.29
C ILE A 98 3.24 7.27 -1.05
N ASN A 99 2.68 8.48 -1.07
CA ASN A 99 1.24 8.68 -1.01
C ASN A 99 0.68 8.83 -2.44
N PRO A 100 -0.09 7.86 -2.94
CA PRO A 100 -0.65 7.91 -4.29
C PRO A 100 -1.88 8.82 -4.40
N THR A 101 -2.40 9.39 -3.30
CA THR A 101 -3.59 10.27 -3.34
C THR A 101 -3.48 11.39 -4.36
N ASP A 102 -2.30 12.00 -4.48
CA ASP A 102 -2.08 13.13 -5.39
C ASP A 102 -1.85 12.68 -6.85
N LEU A 103 -1.72 11.37 -7.08
CA LEU A 103 -1.54 10.78 -8.41
C LEU A 103 -2.88 10.34 -9.02
N VAL A 104 -3.89 10.11 -8.19
CA VAL A 104 -5.22 9.68 -8.62
C VAL A 104 -6.01 10.90 -9.06
N ASP A 105 -6.37 10.95 -10.35
CA ASP A 105 -7.27 11.98 -10.87
C ASP A 105 -8.62 11.85 -10.17
N LYS A 106 -9.28 12.98 -9.92
CA LYS A 106 -10.59 13.02 -9.31
C LYS A 106 -11.64 13.44 -10.32
N ASP A 107 -12.84 12.89 -10.20
CA ASP A 107 -14.01 13.34 -10.94
C ASP A 107 -14.54 14.68 -10.39
N ALA A 108 -15.63 15.17 -10.99
CA ALA A 108 -16.27 16.43 -10.62
C ALA A 108 -16.77 16.45 -9.15
N ASP A 109 -17.02 15.29 -8.57
CA ASP A 109 -17.53 15.11 -7.20
C ASP A 109 -16.38 14.87 -6.20
N GLY A 110 -15.13 14.81 -6.67
CA GLY A 110 -13.95 14.62 -5.85
C GLY A 110 -13.64 13.16 -5.52
N HIS A 111 -14.36 12.21 -6.12
CA HIS A 111 -14.06 10.78 -6.05
C HIS A 111 -12.95 10.42 -7.04
N PRO A 112 -12.27 9.28 -6.88
CA PRO A 112 -11.33 8.79 -7.90
C PRO A 112 -12.03 8.73 -9.25
N ASP A 113 -11.43 9.31 -10.30
CA ASP A 113 -11.97 9.15 -11.65
C ASP A 113 -11.92 7.67 -12.07
N PHE A 114 -12.95 7.21 -12.77
CA PHE A 114 -13.06 5.81 -13.23
C PHE A 114 -11.85 5.38 -14.09
N GLY A 115 -11.21 6.32 -14.81
CA GLY A 115 -9.99 6.06 -15.57
C GLY A 115 -8.71 5.86 -14.73
N SER A 116 -8.73 6.21 -13.45
CA SER A 116 -7.60 6.07 -12.52
C SER A 116 -7.47 4.64 -11.95
N LEU A 117 -8.51 3.82 -12.08
CA LEU A 117 -8.54 2.46 -11.57
C LEU A 117 -8.78 1.45 -12.70
N LYS A 118 -8.12 0.29 -12.64
CA LYS A 118 -8.31 -0.82 -13.61
C LYS A 118 -9.61 -1.58 -13.33
N ASP A 119 -9.92 -1.68 -12.06
CA ASP A 119 -11.14 -2.25 -11.48
C ASP A 119 -11.39 -1.53 -10.15
N PRO A 120 -12.44 -1.85 -9.37
CA PRO A 120 -12.76 -1.07 -8.17
C PRO A 120 -11.65 -0.97 -7.11
N ILE A 121 -10.59 -1.79 -7.21
CA ILE A 121 -9.63 -2.03 -6.14
C ILE A 121 -8.17 -1.88 -6.59
N HIS A 122 -7.89 -2.08 -7.88
CA HIS A 122 -6.54 -2.04 -8.45
C HIS A 122 -6.30 -0.80 -9.31
N TYR A 123 -5.05 -0.32 -9.28
CA TYR A 123 -4.59 0.80 -10.10
C TYR A 123 -4.75 0.58 -11.60
N SER A 124 -5.14 1.64 -12.32
CA SER A 124 -4.98 1.64 -13.78
C SER A 124 -3.51 1.67 -14.17
N THR A 125 -3.19 1.23 -15.38
CA THR A 125 -1.82 1.24 -15.90
C THR A 125 -1.18 2.64 -15.84
N LYS A 126 -1.99 3.71 -15.98
CA LYS A 126 -1.56 5.09 -15.84
C LYS A 126 -1.02 5.39 -14.44
N ILE A 127 -1.77 5.03 -13.39
CA ILE A 127 -1.35 5.27 -12.00
C ILE A 127 -0.13 4.41 -11.64
N VAL A 128 -0.08 3.16 -12.11
CA VAL A 128 1.10 2.30 -11.94
C VAL A 128 2.35 2.97 -12.55
N PHE A 129 2.22 3.52 -13.77
CA PHE A 129 3.32 4.22 -14.41
C PHE A 129 3.75 5.48 -13.63
N GLN A 130 2.82 6.28 -13.14
CA GLN A 130 3.15 7.46 -12.33
C GLN A 130 3.85 7.10 -11.01
N ILE A 131 3.41 6.04 -10.33
CA ILE A 131 4.08 5.49 -9.14
C ILE A 131 5.51 5.07 -9.52
N GLN A 132 5.68 4.35 -10.63
CA GLN A 132 6.98 3.94 -11.13
C GLN A 132 7.88 5.15 -11.43
N SER A 133 7.39 6.17 -12.15
CA SER A 133 8.18 7.37 -12.45
C SER A 133 8.59 8.13 -11.19
N ARG A 134 7.70 8.19 -10.17
CA ARG A 134 8.03 8.78 -8.87
C ARG A 134 9.11 7.99 -8.15
N ILE A 135 9.04 6.66 -8.21
CA ILE A 135 10.05 5.75 -7.68
C ILE A 135 11.39 5.96 -8.37
N GLU A 136 11.40 6.00 -9.71
CA GLU A 136 12.61 6.19 -10.51
C GLU A 136 13.27 7.54 -10.20
N GLY A 137 12.51 8.63 -10.11
CA GLY A 137 13.04 9.93 -9.69
C GLY A 137 13.70 9.91 -8.31
N LEU A 138 13.09 9.23 -7.33
CA LEU A 138 13.66 9.06 -5.99
C LEU A 138 14.94 8.21 -5.94
N LEU A 139 15.23 7.45 -7.00
CA LEU A 139 16.43 6.64 -7.13
C LEU A 139 17.56 7.36 -7.88
N VAL A 140 17.23 8.34 -8.75
CA VAL A 140 18.20 9.19 -9.45
C VAL A 140 18.81 10.25 -8.52
N ASP A 141 18.05 10.71 -7.52
CA ASP A 141 18.51 11.68 -6.51
C ASP A 141 19.36 11.07 -5.37
N ARG A 142 19.91 9.85 -5.55
CA ARG A 142 20.77 9.14 -4.59
C ARG A 142 22.20 9.01 -5.10
#